data_AF-A0A415HVL3-F1
#
_entry.id   AF-A0A415HVL3-F1
#
_cell.length_a   1.000
_cell.length_b   1.000
_cell.length_c   1.000
_cell.angle_alpha   90.00
_cell.angle_beta   90.00
_cell.angle_gamma   90.00
#
_symmetry.space_group_name_H-M   'P 1'
#
loop_
_entity.id
_entity.type
_entity.pdbx_description
1 polymer ?
#
loop_
_entity_poly.entity_id
_entity_poly.type
_entity_poly.pdbx_seq_one_letter_code
_entity_poly.pdbx_strand_id
1 'polypeptide(L)'
;MFEPNEWRNRIYLSPPDNMYDLYYKVCCYWNAKTEMYDSILADSYLYDSAYISNPKLRGYSAEYSRQIFLFCQHVLICECEKPFDETLWKHINNNKYSARQWIKEYERMVSTGELDFIEKYKN
;
A
#
# COMPACT_ATOMS: atom_id res chain seq x y z
N MET A 1 16.49 -18.89 -2.50
CA MET A 1 15.02 -18.84 -2.38
C MET A 1 14.75 -18.37 -0.97
N PHE A 2 14.25 -17.14 -0.79
CA PHE A 2 13.97 -16.61 0.55
C PHE A 2 12.67 -17.21 1.07
N GLU A 3 12.63 -17.56 2.35
CA GLU A 3 11.45 -18.17 2.96
C GLU A 3 10.32 -17.13 3.12
N PRO A 4 9.05 -17.54 2.95
CA PRO A 4 7.93 -16.69 3.30
C PRO A 4 8.04 -16.33 4.78
N ASN A 5 8.03 -15.02 5.10
CA ASN A 5 8.16 -14.40 6.43
C ASN A 5 9.56 -13.96 6.90
N GLU A 6 10.64 -14.16 6.12
CA GLU A 6 11.96 -13.59 6.52
C GLU A 6 11.96 -12.06 6.61
N TRP A 7 11.08 -11.39 5.86
CA TRP A 7 10.91 -9.94 5.94
C TRP A 7 10.34 -9.49 7.30
N ARG A 8 9.49 -10.31 7.93
CA ARG A 8 8.92 -10.02 9.25
C ARG A 8 10.05 -9.96 10.29
N ASN A 9 10.98 -10.91 10.25
CA ASN A 9 12.09 -10.94 11.21
C ASN A 9 13.12 -9.80 11.03
N ARG A 10 13.21 -9.20 9.84
CA ARG A 10 14.07 -8.02 9.61
C ARG A 10 13.44 -6.71 10.07
N ILE A 11 12.12 -6.67 10.16
CA ILE A 11 11.34 -5.49 10.55
C ILE A 11 10.95 -5.53 12.03
N TYR A 12 10.64 -6.71 12.58
CA TYR A 12 10.12 -6.92 13.92
C TYR A 12 11.20 -7.48 14.87
N LEU A 13 12.13 -6.62 15.30
CA LEU A 13 13.06 -6.93 16.41
C LEU A 13 12.42 -6.79 17.81
N SER A 14 11.18 -6.29 17.86
CA SER A 14 10.32 -6.13 19.05
C SER A 14 8.89 -6.50 18.64
N PRO A 15 7.98 -6.85 19.58
CA PRO A 15 6.56 -7.02 19.23
C PRO A 15 6.09 -5.81 18.41
N PRO A 16 5.24 -5.99 17.39
CA PRO A 16 4.86 -4.89 16.50
C PRO A 16 4.38 -3.72 17.36
N ASP A 17 5.06 -2.59 17.24
CA ASP A 17 4.45 -1.35 17.67
C ASP A 17 3.16 -1.26 16.86
N ASN A 18 2.00 -1.24 17.53
CA ASN A 18 0.68 -1.33 16.88
C ASN A 18 0.55 -0.31 15.73
N MET A 19 1.21 0.84 15.89
CA MET A 19 1.35 1.88 14.88
C MET A 19 2.11 1.42 13.63
N TYR A 20 3.23 0.70 13.76
CA TYR A 20 3.99 0.23 12.61
C TYR A 20 3.18 -0.75 11.76
N ASP A 21 2.54 -1.73 12.40
CA ASP A 21 1.72 -2.74 11.72
C ASP A 21 0.56 -2.08 10.97
N LEU A 22 -0.10 -1.11 11.60
CA LEU A 22 -1.16 -0.33 10.96
C LEU A 22 -0.66 0.46 9.74
N TYR A 23 0.45 1.21 9.88
CA TYR A 23 1.03 1.92 8.75
C TYR A 23 1.43 0.99 7.62
N TYR A 24 1.97 -0.20 7.93
CA TYR A 24 2.33 -1.20 6.94
C TYR A 24 1.10 -1.68 6.15
N LYS A 25 0.01 -2.05 6.85
CA LYS A 25 -1.25 -2.48 6.24
C LYS A 25 -1.86 -1.40 5.33
N VAL A 26 -1.92 -0.16 5.81
CA VAL A 26 -2.48 0.96 5.03
C VAL A 26 -1.59 1.35 3.85
N CYS A 27 -0.26 1.28 4.01
CA CYS A 27 0.68 1.49 2.92
C CYS A 27 0.57 0.40 1.84
N CYS A 28 0.37 -0.86 2.25
CA CYS A 28 0.08 -1.96 1.35
C CYS A 28 -1.22 -1.74 0.57
N TYR A 29 -2.29 -1.29 1.25
CA TYR A 29 -3.56 -0.95 0.62
C TYR A 29 -3.37 0.13 -0.46
N TRP A 30 -2.67 1.22 -0.14
CA TRP A 30 -2.43 2.32 -1.09
C TRP A 30 -1.63 1.87 -2.32
N ASN A 31 -0.51 1.19 -2.12
CA ASN A 31 0.33 0.69 -3.22
C ASN A 31 -0.47 -0.27 -4.10
N ALA A 32 -1.10 -1.30 -3.52
CA ALA A 32 -1.83 -2.30 -4.29
C ALA A 32 -3.00 -1.70 -5.07
N LYS A 33 -3.79 -0.80 -4.47
CA LYS A 33 -4.89 -0.13 -5.18
C LYS A 33 -4.40 0.73 -6.33
N THR A 34 -3.32 1.47 -6.13
CA THR A 34 -2.70 2.28 -7.20
C THR A 34 -2.22 1.39 -8.34
N GLU A 35 -1.47 0.33 -8.04
CA GLU A 35 -0.94 -0.61 -9.04
C GLU A 35 -2.05 -1.34 -9.82
N MET A 36 -3.13 -1.74 -9.14
CA MET A 36 -4.31 -2.34 -9.79
C MET A 36 -4.99 -1.35 -10.73
N TYR A 37 -5.09 -0.08 -10.34
CA TYR A 37 -5.68 0.96 -11.19
C TYR A 37 -4.78 1.30 -12.38
N ASP A 38 -3.47 1.41 -12.16
CA ASP A 38 -2.49 1.63 -13.21
C ASP A 38 -2.49 0.48 -14.22
N SER A 39 -2.69 -0.76 -13.76
CA SER A 39 -2.85 -1.92 -14.62
C SER A 39 -4.08 -1.86 -15.52
N ILE A 40 -5.15 -1.17 -15.12
CA ILE A 40 -6.34 -0.93 -15.95
C ILE A 40 -6.06 0.16 -17.00
N LEU A 41 -5.26 1.16 -16.64
CA LEU A 41 -4.91 2.28 -17.52
C LEU A 41 -3.74 1.99 -18.47
N ALA A 42 -2.95 0.96 -18.18
CA ALA A 42 -1.75 0.62 -18.92
C ALA A 42 -2.01 0.45 -20.41
N ASP A 43 -1.21 1.12 -21.23
CA ASP A 43 -1.20 0.96 -22.68
C ASP A 43 -0.09 0.00 -23.15
N SER A 44 0.74 -0.46 -22.22
CA SER A 44 1.77 -1.47 -22.44
C SER A 44 2.19 -2.12 -21.12
N TYR A 45 2.77 -3.32 -21.20
CA TYR A 45 3.38 -4.00 -20.06
C TYR A 45 4.85 -4.26 -20.35
N LEU A 46 5.74 -3.86 -19.43
CA LEU A 46 7.17 -4.14 -19.52
C LEU A 46 7.59 -4.94 -18.28
N TYR A 47 8.05 -6.18 -18.47
CA TYR A 47 8.54 -7.06 -17.40
C TYR A 47 7.62 -7.12 -16.16
N ASP A 48 6.33 -7.41 -16.38
CA ASP A 48 5.27 -7.49 -15.34
C ASP A 48 4.87 -6.15 -14.67
N SER A 49 5.36 -5.00 -15.18
CA SER A 49 4.93 -3.69 -14.72
C SER A 49 4.00 -3.01 -15.73
N ALA A 50 2.86 -2.51 -15.24
CA ALA A 50 1.98 -1.63 -15.97
C ALA A 50 2.73 -0.36 -16.39
N TYR A 51 2.72 -0.05 -17.69
CA TYR A 51 3.30 1.19 -18.20
C TYR A 51 2.22 2.03 -18.87
N ILE A 52 2.17 3.32 -18.50
CA ILE A 52 1.21 4.29 -19.01
C ILE A 52 1.98 5.32 -19.83
N SER A 53 2.10 5.09 -21.14
CA SER A 53 2.80 6.02 -22.04
C SER A 53 1.98 7.30 -22.25
N ASN A 54 0.65 7.19 -22.29
CA ASN A 54 -0.26 8.31 -22.54
C ASN A 54 -0.27 9.33 -21.37
N PRO A 55 0.08 10.62 -21.60
CA PRO A 55 0.11 11.64 -20.55
C PRO A 55 -1.26 11.88 -19.87
N LYS A 56 -2.36 11.76 -20.61
CA LYS A 56 -3.71 11.94 -20.06
C LYS A 56 -4.06 10.82 -19.07
N LEU A 57 -3.72 9.58 -19.42
CA LEU A 57 -3.93 8.42 -18.54
C LEU A 57 -3.00 8.49 -17.32
N ARG A 58 -1.77 8.99 -17.47
CA ARG A 58 -0.89 9.29 -16.32
C ARG A 58 -1.51 10.31 -15.37
N GLY A 59 -2.21 11.31 -15.90
CA GLY A 59 -2.97 12.26 -15.08
C GLY A 59 -4.05 11.58 -14.23
N TYR A 60 -4.77 10.60 -14.80
CA TYR A 60 -5.77 9.83 -14.06
C TYR A 60 -5.16 8.93 -12.99
N SER A 61 -4.07 8.24 -13.29
CA SER A 61 -3.28 7.47 -12.32
C SER A 61 -2.84 8.35 -11.14
N ALA A 62 -2.26 9.52 -11.41
CA ALA A 62 -1.80 10.44 -10.38
C ALA A 62 -2.94 10.95 -9.48
N GLU A 63 -4.07 11.34 -10.07
CA GLU A 63 -5.22 11.80 -9.29
C GLU A 63 -5.82 10.66 -8.45
N TYR A 64 -5.94 9.46 -9.01
CA TYR A 64 -6.40 8.29 -8.26
C TYR A 64 -5.48 7.98 -7.08
N SER A 65 -4.17 7.90 -7.31
CA SER A 65 -3.18 7.64 -6.26
C SER A 65 -3.24 8.69 -5.16
N ARG A 66 -3.43 9.98 -5.52
CA ARG A 66 -3.61 11.08 -4.56
C ARG A 66 -4.87 10.90 -3.71
N GLN A 67 -6.00 10.53 -4.32
CA GLN A 67 -7.25 10.29 -3.59
C GLN A 67 -7.12 9.13 -2.61
N ILE A 68 -6.54 8.00 -3.03
CA ILE A 68 -6.31 6.87 -2.13
C ILE A 68 -5.31 7.25 -1.03
N PHE A 69 -4.27 8.02 -1.33
CA PHE A 69 -3.33 8.49 -0.31
C PHE A 69 -4.00 9.33 0.77
N LEU A 70 -4.83 10.31 0.38
CA LEU A 70 -5.58 11.14 1.34
C LEU A 70 -6.52 10.30 2.21
N PHE A 71 -7.19 9.32 1.60
CA PHE A 71 -8.01 8.36 2.33
C PHE A 71 -7.18 7.55 3.34
N CYS A 72 -6.03 7.03 2.94
CA CYS A 72 -5.10 6.32 3.82
C CYS A 72 -4.60 7.20 4.98
N GLN A 73 -4.29 8.47 4.73
CA GLN A 73 -3.93 9.41 5.78
C GLN A 73 -5.06 9.57 6.80
N HIS A 74 -6.31 9.71 6.33
CA HIS A 74 -7.47 9.81 7.21
C HIS A 74 -7.61 8.56 8.10
N VAL A 75 -7.54 7.36 7.50
CA VAL A 75 -7.59 6.08 8.23
C VAL A 75 -6.51 6.03 9.32
N LEU A 76 -5.27 6.38 9.00
CA LEU A 76 -4.15 6.35 9.94
C LEU A 76 -4.30 7.35 11.08
N ILE A 77 -4.81 8.56 10.78
CA ILE A 77 -5.06 9.56 11.81
C ILE A 77 -6.12 9.06 12.81
N CYS A 78 -7.18 8.44 12.31
CA CYS A 78 -8.26 7.94 13.13
C CYS A 78 -7.86 6.71 13.97
N GLU A 79 -7.25 5.69 13.37
CA GLU A 79 -6.89 4.44 14.07
C GLU A 79 -5.69 4.63 15.02
N CYS A 80 -4.79 5.58 14.77
CA CYS A 80 -3.69 5.89 15.69
C CYS A 80 -4.04 6.93 16.77
N GLU A 81 -5.14 7.66 16.61
CA GLU A 81 -5.47 8.86 17.40
C GLU A 81 -4.32 9.89 17.44
N LYS A 82 -3.56 9.99 16.34
CA LYS A 82 -2.35 10.82 16.22
C LYS A 82 -2.26 11.46 14.84
N PRO A 83 -1.53 12.58 14.69
CA PRO A 83 -1.20 13.12 13.37
C PRO A 83 -0.47 12.09 12.50
N PHE A 84 -0.63 12.22 11.19
CA PHE A 84 0.07 11.38 10.22
C PHE A 84 1.60 11.55 10.32
N ASP A 85 2.31 10.42 10.45
CA ASP A 85 3.76 10.33 10.53
C ASP A 85 4.32 10.07 9.12
N GLU A 86 4.72 11.14 8.46
CA GLU A 86 5.31 11.08 7.12
C GLU A 86 6.67 10.34 7.11
N THR A 87 7.41 10.38 8.23
CA THR A 87 8.72 9.72 8.33
C THR A 87 8.53 8.21 8.37
N LEU A 88 7.59 7.72 9.18
CA LEU A 88 7.25 6.31 9.24
C LEU A 88 6.67 5.81 7.92
N TRP A 89 5.78 6.58 7.30
CA TRP A 89 5.24 6.25 5.98
C TRP A 89 6.34 6.06 4.94
N LYS A 90 7.26 7.04 4.82
CA LYS A 90 8.39 6.96 3.88
C LYS A 90 9.30 5.77 4.18
N HIS A 91 9.55 5.49 5.46
CA HIS A 91 10.37 4.35 5.86
C HIS A 91 9.76 3.01 5.40
N ILE A 92 8.47 2.81 5.67
CA ILE A 92 7.72 1.61 5.27
C ILE A 92 7.64 1.47 3.76
N ASN A 93 7.36 2.57 3.05
CA ASN A 93 7.21 2.57 1.60
C ASN A 93 8.55 2.32 0.86
N ASN A 94 9.69 2.49 1.53
CA ASN A 94 11.03 2.24 0.96
C ASN A 94 11.50 0.78 1.12
N ASN A 95 10.59 -0.16 1.33
CA ASN A 95 10.90 -1.58 1.55
C ASN A 95 11.35 -2.36 0.29
N LYS A 96 11.46 -1.70 -0.86
CA LYS A 96 11.86 -2.26 -2.17
C LYS A 96 10.94 -3.34 -2.72
N TYR A 97 9.68 -3.39 -2.29
CA TYR A 97 8.70 -4.31 -2.87
C TYR A 97 8.40 -3.91 -4.32
N SER A 98 8.26 -4.91 -5.20
CA SER A 98 7.71 -4.71 -6.53
C SER A 98 6.19 -4.54 -6.47
N ALA A 99 5.60 -3.98 -7.53
CA ALA A 99 4.15 -3.86 -7.70
C ALA A 99 3.42 -5.19 -7.42
N ARG A 100 3.94 -6.30 -7.97
CA ARG A 100 3.39 -7.64 -7.77
C ARG A 100 3.50 -8.13 -6.33
N GLN A 101 4.54 -7.73 -5.60
CA GLN A 101 4.66 -8.07 -4.18
C GLN A 101 3.62 -7.31 -3.34
N TRP A 102 3.37 -6.04 -3.64
CA TRP A 102 2.30 -5.27 -2.99
C TRP A 102 0.92 -5.86 -3.23
N ILE A 103 0.60 -6.23 -4.47
CA ILE A 103 -0.69 -6.86 -4.81
C ILE A 103 -0.87 -8.19 -4.06
N LYS A 104 0.16 -9.06 -4.04
CA LYS A 104 0.09 -10.34 -3.32
C LYS A 104 -0.10 -10.16 -1.81
N GLU A 105 0.59 -9.21 -1.21
CA GLU A 105 0.46 -8.93 0.22
C GLU A 105 -0.92 -8.35 0.54
N TYR A 106 -1.45 -7.49 -0.32
CA TYR A 106 -2.83 -6.99 -0.21
C TYR A 106 -3.86 -8.11 -0.30
N GLU A 107 -3.75 -9.01 -1.28
CA GLU A 107 -4.66 -10.16 -1.43
C GLU A 107 -4.61 -11.07 -0.19
N ARG A 108 -3.40 -11.32 0.35
CA ARG A 108 -3.21 -12.05 1.60
C ARG A 108 -3.97 -11.36 2.75
N MET A 109 -3.75 -10.06 2.95
CA MET A 109 -4.38 -9.31 4.05
C MET A 109 -5.91 -9.22 3.92
N VAL A 110 -6.43 -9.12 2.69
CA VAL A 110 -7.88 -9.22 2.44
C VAL A 110 -8.39 -10.60 2.84
N SER A 111 -7.72 -11.67 2.41
CA SER A 111 -8.14 -13.04 2.73
C SER A 111 -8.13 -13.37 4.23
N THR A 112 -7.31 -12.65 5.01
CA THR A 112 -7.19 -12.83 6.47
C THR A 112 -8.02 -11.83 7.27
N GLY A 113 -8.72 -10.89 6.61
CA GLY A 113 -9.49 -9.83 7.28
C GLY A 113 -8.62 -8.75 7.96
N GLU A 114 -7.31 -8.74 7.71
CA GLU A 114 -6.38 -7.76 8.29
C GLU A 114 -6.66 -6.32 7.85
N LEU A 115 -7.43 -6.12 6.77
CA LEU A 115 -7.82 -4.81 6.23
C LEU A 115 -9.28 -4.44 6.48
N ASP A 116 -10.06 -5.29 7.17
CA ASP A 116 -11.51 -5.06 7.37
C ASP A 116 -11.80 -3.75 8.11
N PHE A 117 -10.85 -3.28 8.93
CA PHE A 117 -10.96 -2.01 9.64
C PHE A 117 -11.10 -0.80 8.70
N ILE A 118 -10.57 -0.89 7.48
CA ILE A 118 -10.63 0.19 6.49
C ILE A 118 -12.07 0.46 6.03
N GLU A 119 -12.94 -0.55 6.03
CA GLU A 119 -14.33 -0.43 5.55
C GLU A 119 -15.14 0.61 6.35
N LYS A 120 -14.79 0.84 7.62
CA LYS A 120 -15.43 1.86 8.47
C LYS A 120 -15.35 3.27 7.88
N TYR A 121 -14.36 3.53 7.04
CA TYR A 121 -14.00 4.87 6.55
C TYR A 121 -14.46 5.14 5.11
N LYS A 122 -15.03 4.16 4.41
CA LYS A 122 -15.44 4.31 3.00
C LYS A 122 -16.80 5.00 2.80
N ASN A 123 -17.41 5.49 3.88
CA ASN A 123 -18.75 6.09 3.90
C ASN A 123 -18.69 7.61 3.90
#